data_AF-A0A0K1P795-F1
#
_entry.id   AF-A0A0K1P795-F1
#
_cell.length_a   1.000
_cell.length_b   1.000
_cell.length_c   1.000
_cell.angle_alpha   90.00
_cell.angle_beta   90.00
_cell.angle_gamma   90.00
#
_symmetry.space_group_name_H-M   'P 1'
#
loop_
_entity.id
_entity.type
_entity.pdbx_description
1 polymer ?
#
loop_
_entity_poly.entity_id
_entity_poly.type
_entity_poly.pdbx_seq_one_letter_code
_entity_poly.pdbx_strand_id
1 'polypeptide(L)'
;MILAELSKSTSYILLSAGIAGLIVGILATLFFIKFYKIKKLQKKSFDITPGNYKIFRFWQYYGIIILALTGYIMFLVLVPIAIEKLI
;
A
#
# COMPACT_ATOMS: atom_id res chain seq x y z
N MET A 1 28.09 9.80 -2.63
CA MET A 1 27.98 10.70 -3.81
C MET A 1 26.80 10.26 -4.71
N ILE A 2 25.56 10.26 -4.19
CA ILE A 2 24.30 10.01 -4.94
C ILE A 2 23.27 11.11 -4.60
N LEU A 3 23.77 12.30 -4.26
CA LEU A 3 22.97 13.45 -3.84
C LEU A 3 23.30 14.60 -4.78
N ALA A 4 23.20 14.34 -6.09
CA ALA A 4 23.10 15.39 -7.09
C ALA A 4 22.03 16.39 -6.62
N GLU A 5 22.33 17.68 -6.75
CA GLU A 5 21.54 18.80 -6.24
C GLU A 5 20.05 18.65 -6.57
N LEU A 6 19.32 18.04 -5.65
CA LEU A 6 17.89 17.87 -5.80
C LEU A 6 17.27 19.25 -5.62
N SER A 7 16.58 19.75 -6.63
CA SER A 7 15.95 21.06 -6.54
C SER A 7 14.90 21.07 -5.42
N LYS A 8 14.67 22.24 -4.81
CA LYS A 8 13.65 22.38 -3.76
C LYS A 8 12.28 21.90 -4.22
N SER A 9 11.92 22.12 -5.49
CA SER A 9 10.66 21.64 -6.05
C SER A 9 10.60 20.11 -6.11
N THR A 10 11.69 19.44 -6.47
CA THR A 10 11.76 17.97 -6.45
C THR A 10 11.62 17.41 -5.03
N SER A 11 12.21 18.05 -4.01
CA SER A 11 12.04 17.62 -2.62
C SER A 11 10.60 17.70 -2.14
N TYR A 12 9.85 18.75 -2.49
CA TYR A 12 8.42 18.83 -2.17
C TYR A 12 7.58 17.76 -2.90
N ILE A 13 7.95 17.42 -4.13
CA ILE A 13 7.29 16.33 -4.88
C ILE A 13 7.55 14.98 -4.18
N LEU A 14 8.78 14.69 -3.77
CA LEU A 14 9.10 13.47 -3.01
C LEU A 14 8.35 13.40 -1.68
N LEU A 15 8.26 14.53 -0.98
CA LEU A 15 7.53 14.63 0.29
C LEU A 15 6.04 14.35 0.10
N SER A 16 5.41 14.97 -0.90
CA SER A 16 3.98 14.75 -1.21
C SER A 16 3.71 13.33 -1.71
N ALA A 17 4.60 12.75 -2.53
CA ALA A 17 4.51 11.37 -2.99
C ALA A 17 4.66 10.37 -1.83
N GLY A 18 5.58 10.62 -0.89
CA GLY A 18 5.74 9.80 0.31
C GLY A 18 4.51 9.82 1.20
N ILE A 19 3.94 11.01 1.46
CA ILE A 19 2.69 11.16 2.24
C ILE A 19 1.50 10.49 1.51
N ALA A 20 1.38 10.68 0.20
CA ALA A 20 0.35 10.01 -0.59
C ALA A 20 0.49 8.48 -0.50
N GLY A 21 1.72 7.95 -0.57
CA GLY A 21 2.03 6.54 -0.36
C GLY A 21 1.56 6.03 1.00
N LEU A 22 1.76 6.81 2.08
CA LEU A 22 1.25 6.47 3.41
C LEU A 22 -0.27 6.38 3.44
N ILE A 23 -0.95 7.37 2.86
CA ILE A 23 -2.43 7.40 2.80
C ILE A 23 -2.94 6.17 2.06
N VAL A 24 -2.36 5.85 0.90
CA VAL A 24 -2.70 4.65 0.13
C VAL A 24 -2.45 3.38 0.93
N GLY A 25 -1.33 3.29 1.65
CA GLY A 25 -1.00 2.16 2.51
C GLY A 25 -2.02 1.93 3.63
N ILE A 26 -2.46 3.00 4.28
CA ILE A 26 -3.51 2.96 5.32
C ILE A 26 -4.84 2.53 4.72
N LEU A 27 -5.26 3.13 3.60
CA LEU A 27 -6.51 2.78 2.92
C LEU A 27 -6.53 1.33 2.45
N ALA A 28 -5.43 0.83 1.90
CA ALA A 28 -5.28 -0.57 1.51
C ALA A 28 -5.39 -1.51 2.71
N THR A 29 -4.80 -1.14 3.85
CA THR A 29 -4.90 -1.92 5.10
C THR A 29 -6.33 -1.96 5.65
N LEU A 30 -7.02 -0.82 5.67
CA LEU A 30 -8.43 -0.75 6.09
C LEU A 30 -9.32 -1.58 5.16
N PHE A 31 -9.10 -1.50 3.85
CA PHE A 31 -9.78 -2.30 2.86
C PHE A 31 -9.53 -3.80 3.07
N PHE A 32 -8.27 -4.20 3.32
CA PHE A 32 -7.90 -5.57 3.63
C PHE A 32 -8.66 -6.12 4.83
N ILE A 33 -8.71 -5.35 5.93
CA ILE A 33 -9.41 -5.76 7.16
C ILE A 33 -10.91 -5.97 6.87
N LYS A 34 -11.54 -5.04 6.13
CA LYS A 34 -12.96 -5.17 5.75
C LYS A 34 -13.19 -6.38 4.84
N PHE A 35 -12.34 -6.57 3.84
CA PHE A 35 -12.41 -7.69 2.91
C PHE A 35 -12.25 -9.04 3.64
N TYR A 36 -11.26 -9.15 4.53
CA TYR A 36 -11.03 -10.35 5.34
C TYR A 36 -12.23 -10.67 6.23
N LYS A 37 -12.83 -9.67 6.89
CA LYS A 37 -14.04 -9.86 7.72
C LYS A 37 -15.22 -10.40 6.90
N ILE A 38 -15.51 -9.81 5.74
CA ILE A 38 -16.59 -10.26 4.85
C ILE A 38 -16.34 -11.71 4.41
N LYS A 39 -15.11 -12.04 4.03
CA LYS A 39 -14.75 -13.39 3.59
C LYS A 39 -14.82 -14.43 4.71
N LYS A 40 -14.48 -14.06 5.94
CA LYS A 40 -14.62 -14.93 7.12
C LYS A 40 -16.09 -15.30 7.38
N LEU A 41 -17.01 -14.36 7.15
CA LEU A 41 -18.45 -14.60 7.25
C LEU A 41 -18.94 -15.53 6.12
N GLN A 42 -18.51 -15.29 4.88
CA GLN A 42 -18.85 -16.14 3.73
C GLN A 42 -18.34 -17.58 3.86
N LYS A 43 -17.20 -17.81 4.53
CA LYS A 43 -16.70 -19.17 4.80
C LYS A 43 -17.57 -19.94 5.81
N LYS A 44 -18.31 -19.23 6.67
CA LYS A 44 -19.21 -19.83 7.66
C LYS A 44 -20.61 -20.10 7.11
N SER A 45 -21.07 -19.32 6.12
CA SER A 45 -22.23 -19.72 5.34
C SER A 45 -21.83 -20.85 4.41
N PHE A 46 -22.57 -21.96 4.41
CA PHE A 46 -22.39 -23.10 3.49
C PHE A 46 -22.71 -22.67 2.05
N ASP A 47 -21.84 -21.88 1.43
CA ASP A 47 -21.98 -21.41 0.05
C ASP A 47 -21.21 -22.35 -0.88
N ILE A 48 -21.96 -23.08 -1.72
CA ILE A 48 -21.54 -24.22 -2.55
C ILE A 48 -21.03 -23.72 -3.92
N THR A 49 -20.41 -22.54 -3.99
CA THR A 49 -19.97 -21.95 -5.26
C THR A 49 -18.65 -22.57 -5.76
N PRO A 50 -18.57 -23.07 -7.01
CA PRO A 50 -17.51 -23.97 -7.46
C PRO A 50 -16.16 -23.28 -7.70
N GLY A 51 -15.11 -23.88 -7.13
CA GLY A 51 -13.73 -24.06 -7.65
C GLY A 51 -12.93 -22.88 -8.22
N ASN A 52 -13.38 -22.28 -9.32
CA ASN A 52 -12.52 -21.57 -10.28
C ASN A 52 -12.01 -20.21 -9.81
N TYR A 53 -12.65 -19.60 -8.82
CA TYR A 53 -12.23 -18.29 -8.30
C TYR A 53 -11.12 -18.39 -7.23
N LYS A 54 -10.64 -19.58 -6.83
CA LYS A 54 -9.68 -19.71 -5.72
C LYS A 54 -8.32 -19.08 -6.03
N ILE A 55 -7.79 -19.27 -7.24
CA ILE A 55 -6.49 -18.70 -7.66
C ILE A 55 -6.59 -17.18 -7.80
N PHE A 56 -7.61 -16.67 -8.47
CA PHE A 56 -7.84 -15.23 -8.59
C PHE A 56 -8.00 -14.55 -7.22
N ARG A 57 -8.74 -15.20 -6.29
CA ARG A 57 -8.88 -14.73 -4.91
C ARG A 57 -7.55 -14.72 -4.14
N PHE A 58 -6.67 -15.70 -4.37
CA PHE A 58 -5.34 -15.72 -3.78
C PHE A 58 -4.57 -14.46 -4.20
N TRP A 59 -4.46 -14.19 -5.50
CA TRP A 59 -3.79 -13.00 -6.02
C TRP A 59 -4.39 -11.67 -5.51
N GLN A 60 -5.70 -11.60 -5.29
CA GLN A 60 -6.34 -10.42 -4.68
C GLN A 60 -5.83 -10.15 -3.25
N TYR A 61 -5.65 -11.19 -2.42
CA TYR A 61 -5.13 -11.02 -1.06
C TYR A 61 -3.68 -10.53 -1.06
N TYR A 62 -2.81 -11.16 -1.87
CA TYR A 62 -1.41 -10.73 -1.96
C TYR A 62 -1.28 -9.35 -2.59
N GLY A 63 -2.09 -9.02 -3.60
CA GLY A 63 -2.09 -7.70 -4.24
C GLY A 63 -2.39 -6.58 -3.26
N ILE A 64 -3.40 -6.75 -2.39
CA ILE A 64 -3.74 -5.73 -1.37
C ILE A 64 -2.62 -5.60 -0.32
N ILE A 65 -2.04 -6.71 0.12
CA ILE A 65 -0.94 -6.69 1.11
C ILE A 65 0.30 -6.02 0.50
N ILE A 66 0.67 -6.37 -0.73
CA ILE A 66 1.80 -5.78 -1.45
C ILE A 66 1.56 -4.28 -1.60
N LEU A 67 0.37 -3.84 -2.03
CA LEU A 67 0.03 -2.43 -2.16
C LEU A 67 0.20 -1.68 -0.84
N ALA A 68 -0.27 -2.26 0.27
CA ALA A 68 -0.11 -1.67 1.60
C ALA A 68 1.37 -1.53 1.97
N LEU A 69 2.15 -2.60 1.82
CA LEU A 69 3.58 -2.61 2.11
C LEU A 69 4.36 -1.61 1.26
N THR A 70 4.11 -1.57 -0.05
CA THR A 70 4.76 -0.62 -0.95
C THR A 70 4.43 0.82 -0.56
N GLY A 71 3.18 1.13 -0.18
CA GLY A 71 2.79 2.45 0.32
C GLY A 71 3.57 2.86 1.58
N TYR A 72 3.72 1.95 2.54
CA TYR A 72 4.51 2.21 3.76
C TYR A 72 6.01 2.36 3.47
N ILE A 73 6.57 1.53 2.58
CA ILE A 73 7.98 1.63 2.17
C ILE A 73 8.23 2.95 1.45
N MET A 74 7.33 3.38 0.55
CA MET A 74 7.42 4.69 -0.10
C MET A 74 7.46 5.82 0.92
N PHE A 75 6.63 5.78 1.95
CA PHE A 75 6.68 6.78 3.02
C PHE A 75 8.01 6.76 3.77
N LEU A 76 8.45 5.57 4.21
CA LEU A 76 9.68 5.39 4.99
C LEU A 76 10.95 5.79 4.22
N VAL A 77 10.96 5.66 2.90
CA VAL A 77 12.13 5.99 2.07
C VAL A 77 12.05 7.43 1.58
N LEU A 78 10.92 7.84 0.98
CA LEU A 78 10.83 9.13 0.29
C LEU A 78 10.76 10.31 1.26
N VAL A 79 10.10 10.15 2.41
CA VAL A 79 9.94 11.28 3.36
C VAL A 79 11.26 11.66 4.03
N PRO A 80 12.08 10.73 4.58
CA PRO A 80 13.38 11.11 5.13
C PRO A 80 14.32 11.74 4.10
N ILE A 81 14.37 11.20 2.88
CA ILE A 81 15.17 11.75 1.78
C ILE A 81 14.73 13.19 1.45
N ALA A 82 13.42 13.44 1.41
CA ALA A 82 12.89 14.77 1.15
C ALA A 82 13.19 15.75 2.29
N ILE A 83 13.09 15.31 3.55
CA ILE A 83 13.36 16.15 4.73
C ILE A 83 14.83 16.52 4.82
N GLU A 84 15.75 15.56 4.63
CA GLU A 84 17.20 15.79 4.64
C GLU A 84 17.63 16.84 3.59
N LYS A 85 16.87 16.97 2.49
CA LYS A 85 17.12 17.97 1.45
C LYS A 85 16.43 19.31 1.68
N LEU A 86 15.44 19.38 2.55
CA LEU A 86 14.69 20.61 2.83
C LEU A 86 15.25 21.37 4.04
N ILE A 87 15.90 20.66 4.96
CA ILE A 87 16.67 21.20 6.10
C ILE A 87 18.03 21.69 5.59
#